data_AF-A0A7C4X5E2-F1
#
_entry.id   AF-A0A7C4X5E2-F1
#
_cell.length_a   1.000
_cell.length_b   1.000
_cell.length_c   1.000
_cell.angle_alpha   90.00
_cell.angle_beta   90.00
_cell.angle_gamma   90.00
#
_symmetry.space_group_name_H-M   'P 1'
#
loop_
_entity.id
_entity.type
_entity.pdbx_description
1 polymer ?
#
loop_
_entity_poly.entity_id
_entity_poly.type
_entity_poly.pdbx_seq_one_letter_code
_entity_poly.pdbx_strand_id
1 'polypeptide(L)'
;MLQIALDAIANGFTGNDEDMQVLFGTNQNEWNPAYQYFMNDRPYDIVMGAFFVDTLRNDPRFNIYVDTTGASEDEAYGHGAHPGQADGFAYPGATFISQNSPVTLMSFAEAKFIEAEAALSSDPARAANAYNDGVSAAFAKYGLSAPAALTSETAASITLAKIIMQKYIALFMNPETFTDYRRTGYPNLTPPSNALTIDKKLPRRWPYPTSERLYNSKNFEPYKNITISDRVWWDKE
;
A
#
# COMPACT_ATOMS: atom_id res chain seq x y z
N MET A 1 21.85 9.40 -6.38
CA MET A 1 20.86 8.95 -5.38
C MET A 1 20.58 7.45 -5.49
N LEU A 2 20.33 6.88 -6.67
CA LEU A 2 20.04 5.44 -6.81
C LEU A 2 21.18 4.53 -6.30
N GLN A 3 22.45 4.87 -6.55
CA GLN A 3 23.59 4.11 -6.04
C GLN A 3 23.64 4.06 -4.50
N ILE A 4 23.32 5.17 -3.83
CA ILE A 4 23.30 5.24 -2.37
C ILE A 4 22.28 4.25 -1.79
N ALA A 5 21.12 4.10 -2.45
CA ALA A 5 20.11 3.13 -2.04
C ALA A 5 20.64 1.69 -2.19
N LEU A 6 21.31 1.37 -3.31
CA LEU A 6 21.90 0.04 -3.52
C LEU A 6 22.99 -0.29 -2.51
N ASP A 7 23.81 0.70 -2.14
CA ASP A 7 24.88 0.54 -1.14
C ASP A 7 24.30 0.36 0.29
N ALA A 8 23.21 1.07 0.60
CA ALA A 8 22.51 0.94 1.89
C ALA A 8 21.82 -0.43 2.03
N ILE A 9 21.18 -0.93 0.97
CA ILE A 9 20.47 -2.21 0.97
C ILE A 9 21.42 -3.39 1.25
N ALA A 10 22.67 -3.31 0.79
CA ALA A 10 23.68 -4.33 1.08
C ALA A 10 23.99 -4.49 2.58
N ASN A 11 23.67 -3.48 3.40
CA ASN A 11 23.85 -3.47 4.85
C ASN A 11 22.50 -3.48 5.61
N GLY A 12 21.40 -3.70 4.90
CA GLY A 12 20.04 -3.68 5.44
C GLY A 12 19.51 -5.06 5.81
N PHE A 13 18.19 -5.20 5.71
CA PHE A 13 17.47 -6.44 6.02
C PHE A 13 18.00 -7.65 5.25
N THR A 14 18.10 -8.79 5.92
CA THR A 14 18.51 -10.08 5.35
C THR A 14 17.34 -11.07 5.19
N GLY A 15 16.22 -10.83 5.89
CA GLY A 15 15.03 -11.67 5.85
C GLY A 15 13.82 -11.02 6.51
N ASN A 16 12.66 -11.68 6.42
CA ASN A 16 11.40 -11.19 6.99
C ASN A 16 11.38 -11.17 8.53
N ASP A 17 12.28 -11.91 9.18
CA ASP A 17 12.47 -11.94 10.64
C ASP A 17 13.05 -10.63 11.20
N GLU A 18 13.62 -9.79 10.33
CA GLU A 18 14.13 -8.47 10.67
C GLU A 18 13.15 -7.33 10.36
N ASP A 19 11.91 -7.63 9.89
CA ASP A 19 10.88 -6.63 9.62
C ASP A 19 10.71 -5.67 10.83
N MET A 20 10.71 -4.36 10.58
CA MET A 20 10.47 -3.37 11.62
C MET A 20 8.96 -3.28 11.89
N GLN A 21 8.53 -3.79 13.04
CA GLN A 21 7.11 -3.87 13.39
C GLN A 21 6.83 -3.31 14.78
N VAL A 22 5.65 -2.69 14.93
CA VAL A 22 5.06 -2.41 16.23
C VAL A 22 4.14 -3.57 16.58
N LEU A 23 4.42 -4.22 17.71
CA LEU A 23 3.64 -5.34 18.21
C LEU A 23 2.52 -4.84 19.13
N PHE A 24 1.37 -5.52 19.07
CA PHE A 24 0.19 -5.19 19.84
C PHE A 24 -0.23 -6.38 20.70
N GLY A 25 -0.89 -6.10 21.82
CA GLY A 25 -1.39 -7.11 22.76
C GLY A 25 -2.88 -7.38 22.59
N THR A 26 -3.41 -8.27 23.42
CA THR A 26 -4.84 -8.57 23.47
C THR A 26 -5.55 -7.86 24.63
N ASN A 27 -4.82 -7.15 25.50
CA ASN A 27 -5.41 -6.30 26.52
C ASN A 27 -6.00 -5.04 25.89
N GLN A 28 -7.08 -4.52 26.46
CA GLN A 28 -7.86 -3.41 25.89
C GLN A 28 -7.03 -2.15 25.54
N ASN A 29 -6.02 -1.84 26.34
CA ASN A 29 -5.15 -0.67 26.14
C ASN A 29 -3.95 -0.94 25.22
N GLU A 30 -3.81 -2.18 24.71
CA GLU A 30 -2.69 -2.65 23.89
C GLU A 30 -3.14 -3.05 22.49
N TRP A 31 -4.42 -2.88 22.15
CA TRP A 31 -4.97 -3.30 20.87
C TRP A 31 -4.38 -2.52 19.69
N ASN A 32 -4.28 -3.23 18.56
CA ASN A 32 -4.00 -2.66 17.26
C ASN A 32 -5.00 -1.53 16.94
N PRO A 33 -4.55 -0.34 16.51
CA PRO A 33 -5.42 0.80 16.22
C PRO A 33 -6.43 0.56 15.09
N ALA A 34 -6.07 -0.26 14.10
CA ALA A 34 -7.00 -0.65 13.04
C ALA A 34 -8.09 -1.58 13.56
N TYR A 35 -7.77 -2.51 14.48
CA TYR A 35 -8.81 -3.29 15.18
C TYR A 35 -9.73 -2.36 15.98
N GLN A 36 -9.17 -1.43 16.77
CA GLN A 36 -9.96 -0.48 17.57
C GLN A 36 -10.95 0.28 16.69
N TYR A 37 -10.50 0.83 15.58
CA TYR A 37 -11.38 1.61 14.72
C TYR A 37 -12.32 0.74 13.86
N PHE A 38 -11.79 -0.27 13.16
CA PHE A 38 -12.57 -1.03 12.17
C PHE A 38 -13.46 -2.11 12.77
N MET A 39 -13.09 -2.70 13.91
CA MET A 39 -13.81 -3.84 14.49
C MET A 39 -14.55 -3.49 15.78
N ASN A 40 -14.00 -2.58 16.60
CA ASN A 40 -14.61 -2.21 17.88
C ASN A 40 -15.52 -0.97 17.75
N ASP A 41 -15.00 0.15 17.25
CA ASP A 41 -15.73 1.42 17.24
C ASP A 41 -16.71 1.53 16.07
N ARG A 42 -16.34 0.99 14.91
CA ARG A 42 -17.11 1.10 13.65
C ARG A 42 -17.08 -0.21 12.83
N PRO A 43 -17.60 -1.32 13.40
CA PRO A 43 -17.66 -2.59 12.70
C PRO A 43 -18.39 -2.44 11.36
N TYR A 44 -17.77 -2.94 10.29
CA TYR A 44 -18.30 -2.98 8.92
C TYR A 44 -18.47 -1.64 8.19
N ASP A 45 -18.09 -0.51 8.79
CA ASP A 45 -18.13 0.80 8.11
C ASP A 45 -17.08 0.92 6.99
N ILE A 46 -16.02 0.10 7.05
CA ILE A 46 -14.89 0.15 6.13
C ILE A 46 -14.85 -1.11 5.29
N VAL A 47 -15.07 -0.91 3.99
CA VAL A 47 -14.97 -1.95 2.97
C VAL A 47 -13.73 -1.71 2.10
N MET A 48 -13.17 -2.78 1.57
CA MET A 48 -12.01 -2.72 0.69
C MET A 48 -12.39 -2.16 -0.68
N GLY A 49 -11.47 -1.47 -1.34
CA GLY A 49 -11.69 -0.96 -2.70
C GLY A 49 -11.62 -2.05 -3.77
N ALA A 50 -12.50 -1.97 -4.78
CA ALA A 50 -12.61 -2.94 -5.88
C ALA A 50 -11.26 -3.22 -6.55
N PHE A 51 -10.49 -2.17 -6.84
CA PHE A 51 -9.19 -2.29 -7.50
C PHE A 51 -8.23 -3.29 -6.80
N PHE A 52 -8.14 -3.21 -5.46
CA PHE A 52 -7.25 -4.08 -4.69
C PHE A 52 -7.79 -5.52 -4.64
N VAL A 53 -9.09 -5.66 -4.41
CA VAL A 53 -9.77 -6.96 -4.35
C VAL A 53 -9.67 -7.69 -5.70
N ASP A 54 -9.94 -7.00 -6.80
CA ASP A 54 -9.90 -7.54 -8.16
C ASP A 54 -8.49 -7.93 -8.58
N THR A 55 -7.50 -7.14 -8.18
CA THR A 55 -6.08 -7.47 -8.38
C THR A 55 -5.72 -8.83 -7.78
N LEU A 56 -6.27 -9.16 -6.61
CA LEU A 56 -5.91 -10.35 -5.88
C LEU A 56 -6.78 -11.58 -6.20
N ARG A 57 -7.79 -11.50 -7.06
CA ARG A 57 -8.78 -12.59 -7.25
C ARG A 57 -8.18 -13.95 -7.56
N ASN A 58 -7.07 -13.98 -8.28
CA ASN A 58 -6.34 -15.21 -8.63
C ASN A 58 -4.99 -15.31 -7.91
N ASP A 59 -4.74 -14.46 -6.93
CA ASP A 59 -3.52 -14.44 -6.13
C ASP A 59 -3.72 -15.33 -4.89
N PRO A 60 -2.79 -16.26 -4.57
CA PRO A 60 -2.91 -17.12 -3.39
C PRO A 60 -3.00 -16.35 -2.06
N ARG A 61 -2.62 -15.07 -2.04
CA ARG A 61 -2.75 -14.20 -0.87
C ARG A 61 -4.16 -13.64 -0.69
N PHE A 62 -5.11 -13.89 -1.60
CA PHE A 62 -6.46 -13.31 -1.56
C PHE A 62 -7.13 -13.42 -0.19
N ASN A 63 -7.23 -14.64 0.36
CA ASN A 63 -7.88 -14.88 1.66
C ASN A 63 -7.05 -14.41 2.89
N ILE A 64 -5.81 -13.94 2.69
CA ILE A 64 -5.02 -13.28 3.74
C ILE A 64 -5.43 -11.81 3.86
N TYR A 65 -5.62 -11.16 2.71
CA TYR A 65 -5.96 -9.73 2.66
C TYR A 65 -7.45 -9.45 2.72
N VAL A 66 -8.27 -10.36 2.22
CA VAL A 66 -9.73 -10.18 2.08
C VAL A 66 -10.44 -11.21 2.93
N ASP A 67 -11.26 -10.73 3.86
CA ASP A 67 -12.24 -11.51 4.57
C ASP A 67 -13.54 -11.59 3.75
N THR A 68 -13.95 -12.81 3.41
CA THR A 68 -15.19 -13.12 2.68
C THR A 68 -16.23 -13.80 3.54
N THR A 69 -15.98 -13.98 4.85
CA THR A 69 -16.86 -14.74 5.75
C THR A 69 -18.24 -14.12 5.95
N GLY A 70 -18.44 -12.86 5.53
CA GLY A 70 -19.73 -12.16 5.53
C GLY A 70 -20.41 -12.02 4.17
N ALA A 71 -19.81 -12.48 3.06
CA ALA A 71 -20.39 -12.35 1.73
C ALA A 71 -21.33 -13.53 1.44
N SER A 72 -22.58 -13.26 1.05
CA SER A 72 -23.46 -14.31 0.52
C SER A 72 -22.99 -14.79 -0.86
N GLU A 73 -23.34 -16.02 -1.27
CA GLU A 73 -23.01 -16.53 -2.62
C GLU A 73 -23.58 -15.64 -3.74
N ASP A 74 -24.70 -14.96 -3.48
CA ASP A 74 -25.36 -14.03 -4.41
C ASP A 74 -24.65 -12.66 -4.51
N GLU A 75 -23.87 -12.26 -3.51
CA GLU A 75 -23.16 -10.97 -3.45
C GLU A 75 -21.79 -10.99 -4.14
N ALA A 76 -21.62 -11.81 -5.19
CA ALA A 76 -20.36 -11.87 -5.95
C ALA A 76 -19.10 -11.96 -5.06
N TYR A 77 -19.14 -12.83 -4.04
CA TYR A 77 -18.02 -13.22 -3.17
C TYR A 77 -16.99 -12.11 -2.89
N GLY A 78 -17.32 -11.22 -1.94
CA GLY A 78 -16.39 -10.23 -1.41
C GLY A 78 -15.78 -9.35 -2.49
N HIS A 79 -16.60 -8.71 -3.33
CA HIS A 79 -16.15 -7.63 -4.21
C HIS A 79 -15.91 -6.35 -3.43
N GLY A 80 -14.88 -5.62 -3.82
CA GLY A 80 -14.58 -4.34 -3.22
C GLY A 80 -15.51 -3.24 -3.73
N ALA A 81 -15.56 -2.13 -3.02
CA ALA A 81 -16.35 -0.96 -3.40
C ALA A 81 -15.71 -0.24 -4.57
N HIS A 82 -16.51 0.10 -5.59
CA HIS A 82 -16.04 0.92 -6.68
C HIS A 82 -15.84 2.37 -6.21
N PRO A 83 -14.84 3.10 -6.76
CA PRO A 83 -14.64 4.50 -6.43
C PRO A 83 -15.93 5.33 -6.56
N GLY A 84 -16.34 5.96 -5.46
CA GLY A 84 -17.53 6.83 -5.42
C GLY A 84 -18.87 6.10 -5.39
N GLN A 85 -18.89 4.78 -5.16
CA GLN A 85 -20.08 3.94 -5.00
C GLN A 85 -20.10 3.31 -3.59
N ALA A 86 -21.30 2.96 -3.13
CA ALA A 86 -21.51 2.25 -1.87
C ALA A 86 -21.98 0.81 -2.17
N ASP A 87 -21.16 0.06 -2.90
CA ASP A 87 -21.54 -1.21 -3.52
C ASP A 87 -20.64 -2.39 -3.13
N GLY A 88 -19.65 -2.23 -2.24
CA GLY A 88 -18.70 -3.28 -1.87
C GLY A 88 -19.01 -4.01 -0.56
N PHE A 89 -18.62 -5.29 -0.49
CA PHE A 89 -18.84 -6.18 0.68
C PHE A 89 -17.59 -6.99 1.05
N ALA A 90 -16.42 -6.55 0.61
CA ALA A 90 -15.12 -7.10 1.00
C ALA A 90 -14.58 -6.39 2.25
N TYR A 91 -14.16 -7.15 3.27
CA TYR A 91 -13.55 -6.60 4.48
C TYR A 91 -12.07 -6.96 4.57
N PRO A 92 -11.23 -6.18 5.25
CA PRO A 92 -9.83 -6.54 5.45
C PRO A 92 -9.70 -7.86 6.23
N GLY A 93 -8.76 -8.70 5.83
CA GLY A 93 -8.50 -9.98 6.49
C GLY A 93 -8.00 -9.82 7.92
N ALA A 94 -8.37 -10.76 8.79
CA ALA A 94 -8.04 -10.74 10.22
C ALA A 94 -6.52 -10.61 10.50
N THR A 95 -5.65 -11.02 9.57
CA THR A 95 -4.19 -10.82 9.65
C THR A 95 -3.80 -9.36 9.91
N PHE A 96 -4.55 -8.40 9.39
CA PHE A 96 -4.25 -6.97 9.50
C PHE A 96 -5.05 -6.25 10.59
N ILE A 97 -6.19 -6.81 10.96
CA ILE A 97 -7.17 -6.14 11.81
C ILE A 97 -7.53 -6.94 13.06
N SER A 98 -6.71 -7.88 13.52
CA SER A 98 -6.89 -8.52 14.83
C SER A 98 -6.33 -7.66 15.95
N GLN A 99 -6.77 -7.90 17.18
CA GLN A 99 -6.31 -7.18 18.38
C GLN A 99 -4.79 -7.07 18.48
N ASN A 100 -4.08 -8.14 18.16
CA ASN A 100 -2.63 -8.24 18.24
C ASN A 100 -1.92 -8.20 16.87
N SER A 101 -2.63 -7.83 15.79
CA SER A 101 -2.01 -7.70 14.47
C SER A 101 -0.85 -6.71 14.53
N PRO A 102 0.37 -7.08 14.10
CA PRO A 102 1.50 -6.15 14.09
C PRO A 102 1.32 -5.09 13.01
N VAL A 103 1.80 -3.87 13.27
CA VAL A 103 1.89 -2.81 12.25
C VAL A 103 3.32 -2.77 11.74
N THR A 104 3.51 -3.12 10.45
CA THR A 104 4.83 -3.09 9.81
C THR A 104 5.16 -1.67 9.34
N LEU A 105 6.27 -1.13 9.82
CA LEU A 105 6.78 0.19 9.44
C LEU A 105 7.69 0.11 8.22
N MET A 106 8.61 -0.86 8.22
CA MET A 106 9.50 -1.18 7.09
C MET A 106 9.65 -2.69 7.00
N SER A 107 9.74 -3.23 5.78
CA SER A 107 9.86 -4.68 5.58
C SER A 107 11.02 -5.07 4.66
N PHE A 108 11.48 -6.30 4.80
CA PHE A 108 12.45 -6.89 3.87
C PHE A 108 11.92 -6.90 2.43
N ALA A 109 10.64 -7.27 2.24
CA ALA A 109 9.99 -7.24 0.93
C ALA A 109 10.02 -5.84 0.31
N GLU A 110 9.73 -4.80 1.10
CA GLU A 110 9.83 -3.41 0.65
C GLU A 110 11.25 -3.04 0.22
N ALA A 111 12.26 -3.39 1.01
CA ALA A 111 13.66 -3.13 0.68
C ALA A 111 14.06 -3.78 -0.65
N LYS A 112 13.58 -4.99 -0.93
CA LYS A 112 13.79 -5.68 -2.21
C LYS A 112 13.10 -4.99 -3.38
N PHE A 113 11.91 -4.44 -3.21
CA PHE A 113 11.28 -3.64 -4.25
C PHE A 113 11.99 -2.29 -4.48
N ILE A 114 12.54 -1.67 -3.43
CA ILE A 114 13.39 -0.47 -3.57
C ILE A 114 14.69 -0.82 -4.30
N GLU A 115 15.30 -1.97 -4.02
CA GLU A 115 16.47 -2.48 -4.75
C GLU A 115 16.14 -2.66 -6.23
N ALA A 116 15.00 -3.32 -6.51
CA ALA A 116 14.54 -3.58 -7.86
C ALA A 116 14.36 -2.28 -8.66
N GLU A 117 13.70 -1.30 -8.05
CA GLU A 117 13.50 -0.01 -8.67
C GLU A 117 14.81 0.76 -8.89
N ALA A 118 15.69 0.79 -7.88
CA ALA A 118 16.95 1.52 -7.97
C ALA A 118 17.87 0.94 -9.06
N ALA A 119 17.86 -0.39 -9.23
CA ALA A 119 18.62 -1.07 -10.26
C ALA A 119 17.97 -1.02 -11.65
N LEU A 120 16.67 -0.73 -11.77
CA LEU A 120 15.90 -0.90 -13.02
C LEU A 120 16.54 -0.24 -14.25
N SER A 121 17.10 0.96 -14.09
CA SER A 121 17.72 1.70 -15.20
C SER A 121 19.17 1.32 -15.49
N SER A 122 19.92 0.88 -14.46
CA SER A 122 21.36 0.63 -14.55
C SER A 122 21.73 -0.84 -14.72
N ASP A 123 20.95 -1.72 -14.10
CA ASP A 123 21.14 -3.17 -14.09
C ASP A 123 19.76 -3.88 -14.02
N PRO A 124 19.09 -4.05 -15.16
CA PRO A 124 17.78 -4.69 -15.22
C PRO A 124 17.79 -6.17 -14.77
N ALA A 125 18.95 -6.84 -14.84
CA ALA A 125 19.07 -8.22 -14.36
C ALA A 125 19.02 -8.27 -12.83
N ARG A 126 19.77 -7.38 -12.17
CA ARG A 126 19.65 -7.18 -10.72
C ARG A 126 18.23 -6.74 -10.33
N ALA A 127 17.62 -5.85 -11.10
CA ALA A 127 16.26 -5.39 -10.85
C ALA A 127 15.24 -6.55 -10.85
N ALA A 128 15.32 -7.42 -11.85
CA ALA A 128 14.46 -8.59 -11.96
C ALA A 128 14.66 -9.58 -10.81
N ASN A 129 15.92 -9.86 -10.44
CA ASN A 129 16.24 -10.74 -9.31
C ASN A 129 15.69 -10.18 -7.99
N ALA A 130 15.95 -8.91 -7.71
CA ALA A 130 15.45 -8.24 -6.50
C ALA A 130 13.91 -8.20 -6.46
N TYR A 131 13.26 -8.00 -7.60
CA TYR A 131 11.80 -8.10 -7.70
C TYR A 131 11.29 -9.52 -7.35
N ASN A 132 11.89 -10.56 -7.94
CA ASN A 132 11.49 -11.95 -7.70
C ASN A 132 11.70 -12.34 -6.22
N ASP A 133 12.79 -11.88 -5.61
CA ASP A 133 13.08 -12.03 -4.18
C ASP A 133 12.03 -11.31 -3.33
N GLY A 134 11.67 -10.07 -3.68
CA GLY A 134 10.67 -9.27 -2.98
C GLY A 134 9.28 -9.90 -3.01
N VAL A 135 8.86 -10.44 -4.17
CA VAL A 135 7.62 -11.21 -4.30
C VAL A 135 7.68 -12.47 -3.44
N SER A 136 8.77 -13.23 -3.51
CA SER A 136 8.94 -14.44 -2.70
C SER A 136 8.87 -14.14 -1.21
N ALA A 137 9.52 -13.07 -0.75
CA ALA A 137 9.46 -12.59 0.62
C ALA A 137 8.04 -12.21 1.04
N ALA A 138 7.30 -11.50 0.20
CA ALA A 138 5.93 -11.07 0.47
C ALA A 138 4.96 -12.27 0.62
N PHE A 139 5.17 -13.36 -0.11
CA PHE A 139 4.41 -14.61 0.08
C PHE A 139 4.86 -15.37 1.32
N ALA A 140 6.18 -15.50 1.52
CA ALA A 140 6.77 -16.22 2.64
C ALA A 140 6.37 -15.63 4.00
N LYS A 141 6.14 -14.31 4.07
CA LYS A 141 5.62 -13.62 5.27
C LYS A 141 4.32 -14.24 5.80
N TYR A 142 3.52 -14.84 4.93
CA TYR A 142 2.25 -15.49 5.28
C TYR A 142 2.30 -17.01 5.15
N GLY A 143 3.50 -17.60 5.11
CA GLY A 143 3.69 -19.05 4.97
C GLY A 143 3.30 -19.60 3.59
N LEU A 144 3.19 -18.74 2.58
CA LEU A 144 2.83 -19.12 1.23
C LEU A 144 4.07 -19.24 0.34
N SER A 145 3.96 -20.08 -0.70
CA SER A 145 4.94 -20.10 -1.80
C SER A 145 4.46 -19.20 -2.94
N ALA A 146 5.35 -18.35 -3.44
CA ALA A 146 5.03 -17.48 -4.56
C ALA A 146 4.88 -18.28 -5.87
N PRO A 147 3.81 -18.05 -6.66
CA PRO A 147 3.65 -18.67 -7.97
C PRO A 147 4.76 -18.26 -8.93
N ALA A 148 5.23 -19.20 -9.76
CA ALA A 148 6.26 -18.94 -10.77
C ALA A 148 5.86 -17.80 -11.74
N ALA A 149 4.55 -17.63 -12.02
CA ALA A 149 4.04 -16.54 -12.86
C ALA A 149 4.33 -15.14 -12.29
N LEU A 150 4.57 -15.01 -10.98
CA LEU A 150 4.89 -13.74 -10.32
C LEU A 150 6.39 -13.61 -9.96
N THR A 151 7.17 -14.69 -10.05
CA THR A 151 8.59 -14.75 -9.62
C THR A 151 9.56 -15.18 -10.73
N SER A 152 9.15 -15.13 -11.98
CA SER A 152 9.99 -15.47 -13.14
C SER A 152 10.32 -14.25 -14.02
N GLU A 153 10.38 -13.05 -13.43
CA GLU A 153 10.78 -11.87 -14.18
C GLU A 153 12.26 -11.93 -14.56
N THR A 154 12.58 -11.34 -15.70
CA THR A 154 13.93 -11.24 -16.25
C THR A 154 14.25 -9.79 -16.59
N ALA A 155 15.52 -9.51 -16.93
CA ALA A 155 15.94 -8.20 -17.43
C ALA A 155 15.08 -7.67 -18.60
N ALA A 156 14.52 -8.55 -19.42
CA ALA A 156 13.72 -8.18 -20.58
C ALA A 156 12.24 -7.91 -20.25
N SER A 157 11.73 -8.41 -19.12
CA SER A 157 10.31 -8.39 -18.78
C SER A 157 9.97 -7.50 -17.58
N ILE A 158 10.97 -7.17 -16.77
CA ILE A 158 10.81 -6.32 -15.58
C ILE A 158 10.46 -4.88 -15.99
N THR A 159 9.51 -4.28 -15.28
CA THR A 159 9.08 -2.90 -15.49
C THR A 159 8.80 -2.22 -14.16
N LEU A 160 8.87 -0.88 -14.14
CA LEU A 160 8.50 -0.10 -12.95
C LEU A 160 7.06 -0.41 -12.50
N ALA A 161 6.13 -0.55 -13.44
CA ALA A 161 4.74 -0.88 -13.16
C ALA A 161 4.60 -2.18 -12.37
N LYS A 162 5.34 -3.24 -12.75
CA LYS A 162 5.33 -4.52 -12.03
C LYS A 162 5.91 -4.39 -10.62
N ILE A 163 7.05 -3.70 -10.49
CA ILE A 163 7.71 -3.48 -9.20
C ILE A 163 6.78 -2.77 -8.22
N ILE A 164 6.21 -1.64 -8.65
CA ILE A 164 5.33 -0.85 -7.78
C ILE A 164 4.02 -1.59 -7.51
N MET A 165 3.49 -2.37 -8.46
CA MET A 165 2.27 -3.15 -8.22
C MET A 165 2.45 -4.22 -7.13
N GLN A 166 3.55 -4.98 -7.16
CA GLN A 166 3.81 -5.96 -6.10
C GLN A 166 4.18 -5.30 -4.77
N LYS A 167 4.90 -4.17 -4.81
CA LYS A 167 5.14 -3.34 -3.61
C LYS A 167 3.83 -2.83 -3.01
N TYR A 168 2.89 -2.36 -3.84
CA TYR A 168 1.56 -1.90 -3.43
C TYR A 168 0.76 -2.99 -2.70
N ILE A 169 0.82 -4.23 -3.19
CA ILE A 169 0.19 -5.38 -2.52
C ILE A 169 0.89 -5.69 -1.19
N ALA A 170 2.23 -5.77 -1.19
CA ALA A 170 3.00 -6.11 0.00
C ALA A 170 2.89 -5.06 1.12
N LEU A 171 2.65 -3.80 0.76
CA LEU A 171 2.51 -2.67 1.67
C LEU A 171 1.04 -2.31 1.97
N PHE A 172 0.13 -3.28 1.91
CA PHE A 172 -1.26 -3.06 2.32
C PHE A 172 -1.32 -2.42 3.73
N MET A 173 -2.16 -1.39 3.88
CA MET A 173 -2.30 -0.53 5.08
C MET A 173 -1.06 0.31 5.47
N ASN A 174 0.00 0.33 4.65
CA ASN A 174 1.14 1.20 4.87
C ASN A 174 1.01 2.50 4.03
N PRO A 175 1.26 3.69 4.61
CA PRO A 175 1.13 4.97 3.92
C PRO A 175 2.13 5.18 2.78
N GLU A 176 3.22 4.40 2.73
CA GLU A 176 4.21 4.47 1.65
C GLU A 176 3.61 4.16 0.28
N THR A 177 2.53 3.37 0.22
CA THR A 177 1.78 3.13 -1.03
C THR A 177 1.25 4.43 -1.65
N PHE A 178 0.83 5.40 -0.83
CA PHE A 178 0.38 6.71 -1.31
C PHE A 178 1.56 7.59 -1.74
N THR A 179 2.73 7.44 -1.11
CA THR A 179 3.98 8.09 -1.55
C THR A 179 4.43 7.56 -2.90
N ASP A 180 4.47 6.24 -3.08
CA ASP A 180 4.87 5.60 -4.33
C ASP A 180 3.94 5.95 -5.49
N TYR A 181 2.61 5.95 -5.25
CA TYR A 181 1.64 6.39 -6.26
C TYR A 181 1.91 7.82 -6.73
N ARG A 182 2.16 8.76 -5.80
CA ARG A 182 2.45 10.15 -6.17
C ARG A 182 3.79 10.32 -6.87
N ARG A 183 4.78 9.49 -6.55
CA ARG A 183 6.11 9.56 -7.14
C ARG A 183 6.19 8.89 -8.52
N THR A 184 5.42 7.83 -8.76
CA THR A 184 5.55 6.96 -9.93
C THR A 184 4.34 6.94 -10.85
N GLY A 185 3.17 7.35 -10.36
CA GLY A 185 1.88 7.16 -11.04
C GLY A 185 1.34 5.73 -10.99
N TYR A 186 2.02 4.80 -10.30
CA TYR A 186 1.60 3.39 -10.17
C TYR A 186 1.10 3.06 -8.75
N PRO A 187 0.09 2.19 -8.59
CA PRO A 187 -0.76 1.64 -9.66
C PRO A 187 -1.52 2.75 -10.41
N ASN A 188 -1.88 2.50 -11.67
CA ASN A 188 -2.57 3.49 -12.49
C ASN A 188 -4.04 3.62 -12.02
N LEU A 189 -4.28 4.52 -11.08
CA LEU A 189 -5.59 4.75 -10.48
C LEU A 189 -6.38 5.80 -11.25
N THR A 190 -7.63 5.49 -11.56
CA THR A 190 -8.56 6.43 -12.19
C THR A 190 -9.44 7.10 -11.14
N PRO A 191 -9.55 8.43 -11.11
CA PRO A 191 -10.53 9.12 -10.29
C PRO A 191 -11.96 8.67 -10.66
N PRO A 192 -12.90 8.62 -9.70
CA PRO A 192 -14.28 8.33 -10.01
C PRO A 192 -14.92 9.45 -10.84
N SER A 193 -15.90 9.12 -11.68
CA SER A 193 -16.61 10.10 -12.53
C SER A 193 -17.31 11.19 -11.71
N ASN A 194 -17.71 10.88 -10.48
CA ASN A 194 -18.31 11.80 -9.51
C ASN A 194 -17.28 12.44 -8.55
N ALA A 195 -15.98 12.44 -8.86
CA ALA A 195 -14.96 13.06 -8.00
C ALA A 195 -15.31 14.50 -7.62
N LEU A 196 -15.16 14.85 -6.33
CA LEU A 196 -15.48 16.19 -5.80
C LEU A 196 -14.27 17.13 -5.75
N THR A 197 -13.08 16.66 -6.14
CA THR A 197 -11.89 17.50 -6.26
C THR A 197 -12.10 18.55 -7.36
N ILE A 198 -11.52 19.74 -7.16
CA ILE A 198 -11.68 20.90 -8.05
C ILE A 198 -11.31 20.57 -9.49
N ASP A 199 -10.29 19.72 -9.68
CA ASP A 199 -9.76 19.32 -10.98
C ASP A 199 -10.17 17.90 -11.40
N LYS A 200 -11.08 17.26 -10.67
CA LYS A 200 -11.50 15.86 -10.87
C LYS A 200 -10.35 14.86 -10.84
N LYS A 201 -9.22 15.21 -10.21
CA LYS A 201 -8.06 14.32 -10.04
C LYS A 201 -8.03 13.71 -8.64
N LEU A 202 -7.25 12.65 -8.48
CA LEU A 202 -6.96 12.07 -7.17
C LEU A 202 -6.13 13.04 -6.33
N PRO A 203 -6.42 13.18 -5.01
CA PRO A 203 -5.63 14.03 -4.12
C PRO A 203 -4.14 13.66 -4.13
N ARG A 204 -3.27 14.67 -4.03
CA ARG A 204 -1.80 14.53 -3.97
C ARG A 204 -1.24 14.91 -2.59
N ARG A 205 -2.06 15.51 -1.73
CA ARG A 205 -1.67 15.90 -0.36
C ARG A 205 -2.88 16.07 0.56
N TRP A 206 -2.60 16.09 1.86
CA TRP A 206 -3.58 16.48 2.88
C TRP A 206 -3.66 18.01 2.99
N PRO A 207 -4.85 18.55 3.33
CA PRO A 207 -5.00 19.98 3.60
C PRO A 207 -4.27 20.36 4.89
N TYR A 208 -3.86 21.63 4.97
CA TYR A 208 -3.37 22.17 6.24
C TYR A 208 -4.50 22.20 7.29
N PRO A 209 -4.22 21.89 8.56
CA PRO A 209 -5.22 21.92 9.62
C PRO A 209 -5.90 23.28 9.73
N THR A 210 -7.19 23.29 10.12
CA THR A 210 -7.94 24.54 10.32
C THR A 210 -7.31 25.43 11.39
N SER A 211 -6.69 24.85 12.41
CA SER A 211 -5.96 25.59 13.45
C SER A 211 -4.83 26.44 12.89
N GLU A 212 -4.04 25.93 11.94
CA GLU A 212 -2.94 26.70 11.32
C GLU A 212 -3.46 27.92 10.56
N ARG A 213 -4.61 27.78 9.88
CA ARG A 213 -5.21 28.90 9.14
C ARG A 213 -5.73 30.00 10.06
N LEU A 214 -6.25 29.62 11.24
CA LEU A 214 -6.87 30.55 12.19
C LEU A 214 -5.86 31.19 13.13
N TYR A 215 -4.95 30.39 13.68
CA TYR A 215 -4.07 30.80 14.79
C TYR A 215 -2.63 31.08 14.35
N ASN A 216 -2.23 30.68 13.13
CA ASN A 216 -0.89 30.88 12.59
C ASN A 216 -0.93 31.56 11.21
N SER A 217 -1.90 32.45 11.00
CA SER A 217 -2.24 33.04 9.69
C SER A 217 -1.05 33.69 8.98
N LYS A 218 -0.16 34.37 9.69
CA LYS A 218 1.05 34.99 9.11
C LYS A 218 1.97 33.98 8.43
N ASN A 219 2.15 32.80 9.02
CA ASN A 219 2.98 31.73 8.44
C ASN A 219 2.21 30.90 7.41
N PHE A 220 0.88 30.84 7.51
CA PHE A 220 0.03 30.15 6.55
C PHE A 220 -0.21 30.95 5.26
N GLU A 221 -0.14 32.28 5.30
CA GLU A 221 -0.45 33.17 4.18
C GLU A 221 0.21 32.79 2.84
N PRO A 222 1.51 32.38 2.78
CA PRO A 222 2.13 31.92 1.53
C PRO A 222 1.51 30.66 0.93
N TYR A 223 0.81 29.87 1.75
CA TYR A 223 0.26 28.56 1.40
C TYR A 223 -1.27 28.57 1.24
N LYS A 224 -1.94 29.71 1.40
CA LYS A 224 -3.41 29.81 1.42
C LYS A 224 -4.13 29.33 0.16
N ASN A 225 -3.44 29.36 -0.98
CA ASN A 225 -3.97 28.93 -2.28
C ASN A 225 -3.64 27.47 -2.61
N ILE A 226 -2.86 26.79 -1.76
CA ILE A 226 -2.54 25.38 -1.94
C ILE A 226 -3.79 24.55 -1.68
N THR A 227 -4.10 23.70 -2.65
CA THR A 227 -5.19 22.74 -2.67
C THR A 227 -4.66 21.32 -2.43
N ILE A 228 -5.58 20.37 -2.26
CA ILE A 228 -5.25 18.95 -2.12
C ILE A 228 -4.74 18.31 -3.42
N SER A 229 -4.91 18.98 -4.57
CA SER A 229 -4.44 18.52 -5.87
C SER A 229 -3.02 19.02 -6.20
N ASP A 230 -2.52 20.01 -5.47
CA ASP A 230 -1.17 20.53 -5.65
C ASP A 230 -0.11 19.52 -5.21
N ARG A 231 0.98 19.44 -5.98
CA ARG A 231 2.08 18.51 -5.74
C ARG A 231 2.97 18.97 -4.59
N VAL A 232 3.60 18.01 -3.93
CA VAL A 232 4.66 18.23 -2.96
C VAL A 232 6.02 18.28 -3.66
N TRP A 233 7.08 18.75 -2.98
CA TRP A 233 8.34 19.09 -3.65
C TRP A 233 9.01 17.91 -4.39
N TRP A 234 8.85 16.68 -3.87
CA TRP A 234 9.39 15.44 -4.43
C TRP A 234 8.45 14.78 -5.44
N ASP A 235 7.19 15.22 -5.49
CA ASP A 235 6.18 14.74 -6.44
C ASP A 235 6.38 15.47 -7.78
N LYS A 236 7.18 14.87 -8.66
CA LYS A 236 7.63 15.48 -9.93
C LYS A 236 6.80 15.07 -11.14
N GLU A 237 6.07 13.95 -11.08
CA GLU A 237 5.42 13.27 -12.22
C GLU A 237 3.91 13.39 -12.27
#